data_AF-A0A397VU58-F1
#
_entry.id   AF-A0A397VU58-F1
#
_cell.length_a   1.000
_cell.length_b   1.000
_cell.length_c   1.000
_cell.angle_alpha   90.00
_cell.angle_beta   90.00
_cell.angle_gamma   90.00
#
_symmetry.space_group_name_H-M   'P 1'
#
loop_
_entity.id
_entity.type
_entity.pdbx_description
1 polymer ?
#
loop_
_entity_poly.entity_id
_entity_poly.type
_entity_poly.pdbx_seq_one_letter_code
_entity_poly.pdbx_strand_id
1 'polypeptide(L)'
;MVETPNERRKRLQRERQQRYHDIEHSGSSRKRIRVSNNAANILTSSSLSSFVSTIENRPIPSLNPGPPVPILKAQVYPLRLTRHNLGNMDQRCRYCGALLWIDERKAGTSMRSPIFTTCCAEGKTILPSF
;
A
#
# COMPACT_ATOMS: atom_id res chain seq x y z
N MET A 1 47.76 -23.44 13.44
CA MET A 1 47.33 -22.77 14.69
C MET A 1 45.81 -22.71 14.67
N VAL A 2 45.15 -23.30 15.67
CA VAL A 2 43.67 -23.35 15.75
C VAL A 2 43.20 -22.07 16.45
N GLU A 3 42.37 -21.28 15.76
CA GLU A 3 41.81 -20.03 16.29
C GLU A 3 40.99 -20.31 17.55
N THR A 4 41.25 -19.58 18.63
CA THR A 4 40.53 -19.80 19.89
C THR A 4 39.09 -19.28 19.79
N PRO A 5 38.14 -19.83 20.56
CA PRO A 5 36.75 -19.36 20.55
C PRO A 5 36.59 -17.86 20.83
N ASN A 6 37.50 -17.28 21.62
CA ASN A 6 37.50 -15.86 21.95
C ASN A 6 37.96 -14.99 20.75
N GLU A 7 38.98 -15.43 20.02
CA GLU A 7 39.43 -14.78 18.80
C GLU A 7 38.35 -14.78 17.72
N ARG A 8 37.67 -15.92 17.55
CA ARG A 8 36.53 -16.04 16.63
C ARG A 8 35.41 -15.05 16.98
N ARG A 9 35.09 -14.89 18.27
CA ARG A 9 34.06 -13.94 18.74
C ARG A 9 34.45 -12.49 18.46
N LYS A 10 35.70 -12.12 18.69
CA LYS A 10 36.23 -10.78 18.39
C LYS A 10 36.23 -10.50 16.89
N ARG A 11 36.57 -11.48 16.04
CA ARG A 11 36.49 -11.35 14.57
C ARG A 11 35.06 -11.08 14.11
N LEU A 12 34.11 -11.89 14.55
CA LEU A 12 32.69 -11.74 14.19
C LEU A 12 32.12 -10.37 14.61
N GLN A 13 32.56 -9.84 15.76
CA GLN A 13 32.12 -8.53 16.23
C GLN A 13 32.65 -7.40 15.35
N ARG A 14 33.91 -7.49 14.90
CA ARG A 14 34.51 -6.54 13.93
C ARG A 14 33.83 -6.63 12.57
N GLU A 15 33.62 -7.82 12.02
CA GLU A 15 32.88 -8.01 10.76
C GLU A 15 31.45 -7.47 10.83
N ARG A 16 30.80 -7.54 11.99
CA ARG A 16 29.46 -6.99 12.20
C ARG A 16 29.49 -5.45 12.21
N GLN A 17 30.46 -4.84 12.89
CA GLN A 17 30.65 -3.37 12.89
C GLN A 17 31.00 -2.85 11.49
N GLN A 18 31.87 -3.57 10.76
CA GLN A 18 32.24 -3.24 9.39
C GLN A 18 31.01 -3.21 8.47
N ARG A 19 30.15 -4.24 8.55
CA ARG A 19 28.89 -4.28 7.79
C ARG A 19 27.95 -3.13 8.12
N TYR A 20 27.85 -2.69 9.37
CA TYR A 20 27.05 -1.51 9.72
C TYR A 20 27.61 -0.24 9.05
N HIS A 21 28.93 -0.05 9.10
CA HIS A 21 29.59 1.08 8.47
C HIS A 21 29.47 1.06 6.93
N ASP A 22 29.58 -0.12 6.32
CA ASP A 22 29.39 -0.31 4.88
C ASP A 22 27.94 -0.05 4.46
N ILE A 23 26.94 -0.40 5.26
CA ILE A 23 25.53 -0.06 4.99
C ILE A 23 25.30 1.46 5.05
N GLU A 24 25.99 2.18 5.94
CA GLU A 24 25.91 3.64 6.03
C GLU A 24 26.65 4.35 4.89
N HIS A 25 27.81 3.84 4.47
CA HIS A 25 28.61 4.42 3.37
C HIS A 25 28.16 3.96 1.98
N SER A 26 27.62 2.75 1.86
CA SER A 26 26.83 2.31 0.70
C SER A 26 25.44 2.89 0.82
N GLY A 27 25.35 4.22 0.94
CA GLY A 27 24.18 4.99 0.58
C GLY A 27 23.83 4.65 -0.86
N SER A 28 23.18 3.50 -1.06
CA SER A 28 22.29 3.23 -2.16
C SER A 28 21.29 4.33 -2.01
N SER A 29 21.58 5.40 -2.73
CA SER A 29 20.65 6.42 -3.12
C SER A 29 19.42 5.65 -3.56
N ARG A 30 18.49 5.43 -2.61
CA ARG A 30 17.08 5.32 -2.94
C ARG A 30 16.88 6.63 -3.65
N LYS A 31 17.04 6.61 -4.97
CA LYS A 31 16.57 7.67 -5.85
C LYS A 31 15.15 7.85 -5.36
N ARG A 32 14.92 8.89 -4.55
CA ARG A 32 13.59 9.43 -4.39
C ARG A 32 13.26 9.74 -5.83
N ILE A 33 12.42 8.90 -6.42
CA ILE A 33 11.61 9.36 -7.53
C ILE A 33 10.98 10.62 -6.93
N ARG A 34 11.49 11.78 -7.35
CA ARG A 34 10.74 13.02 -7.20
C ARG A 34 9.53 12.75 -8.06
N VAL A 35 8.44 12.30 -7.44
CA VAL A 35 7.13 12.51 -8.03
C VAL A 35 7.04 14.02 -8.08
N SER A 36 7.21 14.57 -9.28
CA SER A 36 7.01 15.98 -9.51
C SER A 36 5.58 16.25 -9.14
N ASN A 37 5.38 16.91 -8.00
CA ASN A 37 4.09 17.49 -7.66
C ASN A 37 3.89 18.68 -8.58
N ASN A 38 3.64 18.43 -9.87
CA ASN A 38 2.89 19.35 -10.69
C ASN A 38 1.42 19.20 -10.28
N ALA A 39 1.13 19.54 -9.02
CA ALA A 39 -0.22 19.67 -8.48
C ALA A 39 -0.83 21.00 -8.93
N ALA A 40 -0.78 21.26 -10.24
CA ALA A 40 -1.43 22.38 -10.90
C ALA A 40 -2.33 21.94 -12.06
N ASN A 41 -2.61 20.64 -12.18
CA ASN A 41 -3.85 20.20 -12.83
C ASN A 41 -4.86 19.85 -11.75
N ILE A 42 -5.21 20.85 -10.94
CA ILE A 42 -6.55 20.89 -10.37
C ILE A 42 -7.45 20.99 -11.62
N LEU A 43 -8.08 19.88 -12.01
CA LEU A 43 -9.22 19.93 -12.88
C LEU A 43 -10.24 20.79 -12.13
N THR A 44 -10.31 22.06 -12.52
CA THR A 44 -11.32 22.98 -12.05
C THR A 44 -12.69 22.33 -12.25
N SER A 45 -13.65 22.68 -11.41
CA SER A 45 -15.04 22.19 -11.52
C SER A 45 -15.60 22.32 -12.95
N SER A 46 -15.13 23.31 -13.72
CA SER A 46 -15.44 23.50 -15.13
C SER A 46 -14.89 22.40 -16.06
N SER A 47 -13.68 21.88 -15.83
CA SER A 47 -13.08 20.81 -16.64
C SER A 47 -13.70 19.44 -16.36
N LEU A 48 -14.14 19.20 -15.12
CA LEU A 48 -14.92 17.99 -14.77
C LEU A 48 -16.35 18.07 -15.30
N SER A 49 -16.98 19.25 -15.30
CA SER A 49 -18.31 19.48 -15.88
C SER A 49 -18.38 19.10 -17.35
N SER A 50 -17.41 19.54 -18.16
CA SER A 50 -17.34 19.20 -19.59
C SER A 50 -17.07 17.72 -19.83
N PHE A 51 -16.25 17.08 -18.98
CA PHE A 51 -15.93 15.66 -19.09
C PHE A 51 -17.13 14.78 -18.70
N VAL A 52 -17.82 15.11 -17.60
CA VAL A 52 -19.05 14.42 -17.14
C VAL A 52 -20.17 14.56 -18.17
N SER A 53 -20.37 15.75 -18.74
CA SER A 53 -21.35 15.99 -19.81
C SER A 53 -21.05 15.18 -21.09
N THR A 54 -19.78 14.87 -21.34
CA THR A 54 -19.36 14.04 -22.49
C THR A 54 -19.59 12.54 -22.24
N ILE A 55 -19.59 12.10 -20.98
CA ILE A 55 -19.90 10.71 -20.60
C ILE A 55 -21.40 10.47 -20.61
N GLU A 56 -22.21 11.40 -20.09
CA GLU A 56 -23.67 11.26 -20.04
C GLU A 56 -24.33 11.24 -21.43
N ASN A 57 -23.73 11.92 -22.42
CA ASN A 57 -24.31 12.03 -23.76
C ASN A 57 -23.69 11.07 -24.79
N ARG A 58 -22.81 10.14 -24.39
CA ARG A 58 -22.39 9.07 -25.31
C ARG A 58 -23.55 8.07 -25.46
N PRO A 59 -24.01 7.79 -26.69
CA PRO A 59 -24.83 6.61 -26.93
C PRO A 59 -24.07 5.41 -26.36
N ILE A 60 -24.68 4.70 -25.41
CA ILE A 60 -24.15 3.44 -24.89
C ILE A 60 -23.94 2.58 -26.15
N PRO A 61 -22.69 2.20 -26.50
CA PRO A 61 -22.50 1.28 -27.60
C PRO A 61 -23.33 0.04 -27.26
N SER A 62 -24.32 -0.26 -28.11
CA SER A 62 -25.22 -1.39 -27.93
C SER A 62 -24.38 -2.59 -27.51
N LEU A 63 -24.55 -3.01 -26.25
CA LEU A 63 -23.99 -4.24 -25.72
C LEU A 63 -24.76 -5.37 -26.40
N ASN A 64 -24.52 -5.57 -27.69
CA ASN A 64 -24.81 -6.84 -28.32
C ASN A 64 -23.99 -7.85 -27.52
N PRO A 65 -24.62 -8.78 -26.80
CA PRO A 65 -23.87 -9.80 -26.10
C PRO A 65 -23.06 -10.54 -27.17
N GLY A 66 -21.75 -10.37 -27.14
CA GLY A 66 -20.86 -11.15 -27.98
C GLY A 66 -21.12 -12.63 -27.75
N PRO A 67 -20.76 -13.50 -28.70
CA PRO A 67 -20.90 -14.93 -28.51
C PRO A 67 -20.27 -15.34 -27.16
N PRO A 68 -20.93 -16.23 -26.39
CA PRO A 68 -20.47 -16.58 -25.06
C PRO A 68 -19.04 -17.13 -25.16
N VAL A 69 -18.08 -16.35 -24.67
CA VAL A 69 -16.71 -16.82 -24.56
C VAL A 69 -16.70 -17.95 -23.52
N PRO A 70 -16.02 -19.07 -23.79
CA PRO A 70 -15.86 -20.11 -22.80
C PRO A 70 -15.06 -19.51 -21.63
N ILE A 71 -15.74 -19.26 -20.51
CA ILE A 71 -15.08 -18.91 -19.26
C ILE A 71 -14.20 -20.10 -18.92
N LEU A 72 -12.88 -19.97 -19.10
CA LEU A 72 -11.94 -20.96 -18.59
C LEU A 72 -12.21 -21.05 -17.09
N LYS A 73 -12.76 -22.18 -16.65
CA LYS A 73 -12.87 -22.48 -15.23
C LYS A 73 -11.44 -22.41 -14.69
N ALA A 74 -11.20 -21.45 -13.81
CA ALA A 74 -9.91 -21.35 -13.14
C ALA A 74 -9.63 -22.73 -12.53
N GLN A 75 -8.57 -23.38 -12.99
CA GLN A 75 -8.03 -24.52 -12.27
C GLN A 75 -7.53 -23.95 -10.97
N VAL A 76 -8.33 -24.07 -9.91
CA VAL A 76 -7.88 -23.79 -8.55
C VAL A 76 -6.90 -24.90 -8.22
N TYR A 77 -5.64 -24.72 -8.61
CA TYR A 77 -4.55 -25.53 -8.12
C TYR A 77 -4.65 -25.52 -6.59
N PRO A 78 -4.34 -26.62 -5.90
CA PRO A 78 -4.28 -26.64 -4.44
C PRO A 78 -3.06 -25.83 -3.97
N LEU A 79 -3.12 -24.52 -4.20
CA LEU A 79 -2.31 -23.54 -3.54
C LEU A 79 -2.68 -23.66 -2.07
N ARG A 80 -1.73 -24.05 -1.24
CA ARG A 80 -1.83 -23.92 0.22
C ARG A 80 -1.81 -22.43 0.55
N LEU A 81 -2.90 -21.74 0.27
CA LEU A 81 -3.14 -20.38 0.71
C LEU A 81 -3.40 -20.46 2.21
N THR A 82 -2.35 -20.26 3.01
CA THR A 82 -2.51 -20.00 4.42
C THR A 82 -3.31 -18.71 4.57
N ARG A 83 -4.52 -18.81 5.14
CA ARG A 83 -5.33 -17.64 5.45
C ARG A 83 -4.52 -16.74 6.38
N HIS A 84 -4.30 -15.50 5.96
CA HIS A 84 -3.68 -14.51 6.82
C HIS A 84 -4.66 -14.15 7.95
N ASN A 85 -4.22 -14.28 9.20
CA ASN A 85 -5.02 -13.95 10.37
C ASN A 85 -4.47 -12.67 11.01
N LEU A 86 -5.22 -11.58 10.88
CA LEU A 86 -4.92 -10.26 11.44
C LEU A 86 -5.52 -10.04 12.83
N GLY A 87 -6.23 -11.03 13.37
CA GLY A 87 -6.96 -10.91 14.62
C GLY A 87 -8.27 -10.13 14.48
N ASN A 88 -8.66 -9.43 15.54
CA ASN A 88 -9.91 -8.70 15.62
C ASN A 88 -9.81 -7.34 14.92
N MET A 89 -10.90 -6.95 14.26
CA MET A 89 -11.05 -5.65 13.60
C MET A 89 -11.70 -4.65 14.58
N ASP A 90 -10.92 -4.19 15.56
CA ASP A 90 -11.42 -3.40 16.70
C ASP A 90 -10.95 -1.93 16.71
N GLN A 91 -10.07 -1.54 15.79
CA GLN A 91 -9.52 -0.19 15.75
C GLN A 91 -10.44 0.76 15.00
N ARG A 92 -10.91 1.81 15.68
CA ARG A 92 -11.77 2.83 15.06
C ARG A 92 -10.95 3.95 14.42
N CYS A 93 -11.26 4.25 13.16
CA CYS A 93 -10.79 5.47 12.52
C CYS A 93 -11.41 6.70 13.17
N ARG A 94 -10.58 7.68 13.53
CA ARG A 94 -11.02 8.93 14.18
C ARG A 94 -11.84 9.86 13.29
N TYR A 95 -11.73 9.71 11.97
CA TYR A 95 -12.35 10.61 11.01
C TYR A 95 -13.71 10.09 10.54
N CYS A 96 -13.79 8.82 10.11
CA CYS A 96 -15.01 8.23 9.57
C CYS A 96 -15.66 7.18 10.46
N GLY A 97 -15.04 6.80 11.59
CA GLY A 97 -15.57 5.79 12.50
C GLY A 97 -15.47 4.34 12.01
N ALA A 98 -14.92 4.09 10.81
CA ALA A 98 -14.72 2.75 10.29
C ALA A 98 -13.86 1.88 11.24
N LEU A 99 -14.17 0.58 11.29
CA LEU A 99 -13.38 -0.42 12.03
C LEU A 99 -12.31 -1.02 11.11
N LEU A 100 -11.07 -1.10 11.60
CA LEU A 100 -9.91 -1.61 10.87
C LEU A 100 -9.06 -2.52 11.78
N TRP A 101 -8.15 -3.29 11.16
CA TRP A 101 -7.11 -4.02 11.90
C TRP A 101 -5.94 -3.09 12.26
N ILE A 102 -5.31 -3.32 13.41
CA ILE A 102 -4.16 -2.50 13.85
C ILE A 102 -2.95 -2.55 12.90
N ASP A 103 -2.82 -3.63 12.15
CA ASP A 103 -1.76 -3.84 11.17
C ASP A 103 -2.00 -3.07 9.86
N GLU A 104 -3.23 -2.61 9.60
CA GLU A 104 -3.55 -1.73 8.47
C GLU A 104 -3.22 -0.26 8.74
N ARG A 105 -2.76 0.07 9.95
CA ARG A 105 -2.32 1.42 10.26
C ARG A 105 -1.17 1.82 9.32
N LYS A 106 -1.07 3.11 9.05
CA LYS A 106 0.05 3.69 8.32
C LYS A 106 1.37 3.37 9.04
N ALA A 107 2.36 2.85 8.30
CA ALA A 107 3.66 2.50 8.85
C ALA A 107 4.31 3.69 9.59
N GLY A 108 4.93 3.42 10.74
CA GLY A 108 5.54 4.44 11.59
C GLY A 108 4.55 5.21 12.48
N THR A 109 3.26 4.91 12.43
CA THR A 109 2.27 5.50 13.33
C THR A 109 2.11 4.70 14.62
N SER A 110 1.69 5.39 15.67
CA SER A 110 1.50 4.84 17.01
C SER A 110 0.45 3.74 17.02
N MET A 111 0.69 2.68 17.79
CA MET A 111 -0.32 1.64 18.02
C MET A 111 -1.47 2.11 18.94
N ARG A 112 -1.21 3.08 19.83
CA ARG A 112 -2.24 3.65 20.73
C ARG A 112 -3.11 4.69 20.04
N SER A 113 -2.59 5.30 18.99
CA SER A 113 -3.27 6.32 18.19
C SER A 113 -3.03 6.04 16.71
N PRO A 114 -3.57 4.92 16.19
CA PRO A 114 -3.33 4.52 14.82
C PRO A 114 -3.96 5.50 13.84
N ILE A 115 -3.24 5.75 12.75
CA ILE A 115 -3.72 6.56 11.62
C ILE A 115 -3.92 5.62 10.45
N PHE A 116 -5.08 5.71 9.82
CA PHE A 116 -5.48 4.84 8.71
C PHE A 116 -5.64 5.65 7.43
N THR A 117 -5.08 5.14 6.34
CA THR A 117 -5.20 5.73 5.00
C THR A 117 -6.20 4.99 4.11
N THR A 118 -6.57 3.76 4.47
CA THR A 118 -7.41 2.86 3.67
C THR A 118 -8.89 3.20 3.73
N CYS A 119 -9.41 3.75 4.84
CA CYS A 119 -10.83 4.00 5.00
C CYS A 119 -11.29 5.36 4.43
N CYS A 120 -10.73 6.46 4.93
CA CYS A 120 -11.10 7.82 4.50
C CYS A 120 -9.89 8.70 4.15
N ALA A 121 -8.73 8.08 3.90
CA ALA A 121 -7.48 8.75 3.63
C ALA A 121 -7.14 9.87 4.65
N GLU A 122 -7.25 9.55 5.95
CA GLU A 122 -7.02 10.53 7.03
C GLU A 122 -8.03 11.69 7.05
N GLY A 123 -9.29 11.42 6.67
CA GLY A 123 -10.37 12.40 6.63
C GLY A 123 -10.43 13.23 5.35
N LYS A 124 -9.62 12.89 4.34
CA LYS A 124 -9.57 13.61 3.06
C LYS A 124 -10.70 13.23 2.11
N THR A 125 -11.28 12.03 2.26
CA THR A 125 -12.41 11.58 1.44
C THR A 125 -13.69 11.62 2.27
N ILE A 126 -14.68 12.34 1.77
CA ILE A 126 -16.04 12.33 2.30
C ILE A 126 -16.68 11.02 1.83
N LEU A 127 -17.04 10.16 2.77
CA LEU A 127 -17.78 8.92 2.47
C LEU A 127 -19.29 9.25 2.42
N PRO A 128 -20.06 8.64 1.50
CA PRO A 128 -21.50 8.81 1.49
C PRO A 128 -22.11 8.26 2.78
N SER A 129 -23.04 9.01 3.38
CA SER A 129 -23.87 8.51 4.48
C SER A 129 -24.94 7.58 3.90
N PHE A 130 -25.09 6.40 4.49
CA PHE A 130 -26.20 5.48 4.21
C PHE A 130 -27.37 5.73 5.15
#